data_AF-A0A1Y5ND26-F1
#
_entry.id   AF-A0A1Y5ND26-F1
#
_cell.length_a   1.000
_cell.length_b   1.000
_cell.length_c   1.000
_cell.angle_alpha   90.00
_cell.angle_beta   90.00
_cell.angle_gamma   90.00
#
_symmetry.space_group_name_H-M   'P 1'
#
loop_
_entity.id
_entity.type
_entity.pdbx_description
1 polymer ?
#
loop_
_entity_poly.entity_id
_entity_poly.type
_entity_poly.pdbx_seq_one_letter_code
_entity_poly.pdbx_strand_id
1 'polypeptide(L)'
;MRKPTAKQICQVITNIIIELPFEILAFFIVPIAVAFCKKEDEHLPKWASWFDDPDYGINGDEGWKSEHFQGKERTYYARLRWLLRNRIGVFSIKFLGVKVKDIVPSSVITQGNPKVTSNGGIVSDWCLVICKLKNGKERFGYYQTIRYKGIFKNFYCRIYLGWKLMDVAEMNEMNANKYLEADDKPILKSVWAINPFKRVNQKGE
;
A
#
# COMPACT_ATOMS: atom_id res chain seq x y z
N MET A 1 -20.32 -10.83 -4.34
CA MET A 1 -18.87 -10.62 -4.08
C MET A 1 -18.07 -11.36 -5.14
N ARG A 2 -17.25 -10.66 -5.92
CA ARG A 2 -16.40 -11.29 -6.94
C ARG A 2 -15.09 -11.78 -6.30
N LYS A 3 -14.76 -13.05 -6.46
CA LYS A 3 -13.47 -13.60 -6.00
C LYS A 3 -12.37 -13.34 -7.04
N PRO A 4 -11.09 -13.19 -6.62
CA PRO A 4 -9.96 -13.18 -7.55
C PRO A 4 -9.93 -14.44 -8.41
N THR A 5 -9.57 -14.28 -9.68
CA THR A 5 -9.37 -15.38 -10.64
C THR A 5 -8.07 -16.15 -10.36
N ALA A 6 -7.91 -17.35 -10.92
CA ALA A 6 -6.67 -18.11 -10.79
C ALA A 6 -5.42 -17.33 -11.25
N LYS A 7 -5.51 -16.62 -12.39
CA LYS A 7 -4.45 -15.74 -12.90
C LYS A 7 -4.07 -14.63 -11.90
N GLN A 8 -5.06 -14.05 -11.25
CA GLN A 8 -4.86 -13.01 -10.23
C GLN A 8 -4.20 -13.59 -8.97
N ILE A 9 -4.62 -14.78 -8.54
CA ILE A 9 -4.02 -15.49 -7.41
C ILE A 9 -2.55 -15.83 -7.71
N CYS A 10 -2.22 -16.33 -8.90
CA CYS A 10 -0.83 -16.59 -9.31
C CYS A 10 0.04 -15.33 -9.29
N GLN A 11 -0.51 -14.17 -9.70
CA GLN A 11 0.21 -12.89 -9.60
C GLN A 11 0.49 -12.51 -8.14
N VAL A 12 -0.47 -12.70 -7.23
CA VAL A 12 -0.26 -12.43 -5.80
C VAL A 12 0.81 -13.35 -5.23
N ILE A 13 0.75 -14.66 -5.52
CA ILE A 13 1.75 -15.63 -5.08
C ILE A 13 3.14 -15.23 -5.60
N THR A 14 3.23 -14.81 -6.86
CA THR A 14 4.48 -14.33 -7.46
C THR A 14 5.03 -13.10 -6.72
N ASN A 15 4.17 -12.12 -6.41
CA ASN A 15 4.56 -10.94 -5.64
C ASN A 15 5.07 -11.33 -4.24
N ILE A 16 4.37 -12.26 -3.55
CA ILE A 16 4.79 -12.77 -2.24
C ILE A 16 6.17 -13.42 -2.33
N ILE A 17 6.42 -14.30 -3.31
CA ILE A 17 7.71 -14.98 -3.46
C ILE A 17 8.85 -13.97 -3.65
N ILE A 18 8.61 -12.89 -4.39
CA ILE A 18 9.61 -11.84 -4.67
C ILE A 18 9.85 -10.94 -3.44
N GLU A 19 8.79 -10.56 -2.72
CA GLU A 19 8.86 -9.59 -1.62
C GLU A 19 9.18 -10.21 -0.26
N LEU A 20 8.70 -11.43 0.02
CA LEU A 20 8.80 -12.07 1.33
C LEU A 20 10.24 -12.18 1.86
N PRO A 21 11.28 -12.51 1.04
CA PRO A 21 12.65 -12.51 1.52
C PRO A 21 13.08 -11.13 2.05
N PHE A 22 12.69 -10.05 1.37
CA PHE A 22 13.01 -8.69 1.79
C PHE A 22 12.17 -8.25 3.00
N GLU A 23 10.90 -8.65 3.09
CA GLU A 23 10.08 -8.43 4.28
C GLU A 23 10.72 -9.04 5.53
N ILE A 24 11.27 -10.26 5.42
CA ILE A 24 11.99 -10.92 6.51
C ILE A 24 13.30 -10.18 6.82
N LEU A 25 14.09 -9.82 5.81
CA LEU A 25 15.34 -9.08 6.00
C LEU A 25 15.12 -7.71 6.65
N ALA A 26 13.97 -7.06 6.41
CA ALA A 26 13.66 -5.75 6.98
C ALA A 26 13.72 -5.75 8.51
N PHE A 27 13.35 -6.86 9.17
CA PHE A 27 13.41 -6.97 10.64
C PHE A 27 14.84 -6.93 11.20
N PHE A 28 15.85 -7.23 10.38
CA PHE A 28 17.25 -7.21 10.79
C PHE A 28 17.97 -5.97 10.24
N ILE A 29 17.73 -5.64 8.97
CA ILE A 29 18.44 -4.55 8.29
C ILE A 29 17.95 -3.17 8.76
N VAL A 30 16.65 -2.97 8.94
CA VAL A 30 16.10 -1.65 9.31
C VAL A 30 16.61 -1.18 10.68
N PRO A 31 16.55 -1.98 11.77
CA PRO A 31 17.11 -1.56 13.06
C PRO A 31 18.56 -1.10 12.97
N ILE A 32 19.40 -1.87 12.26
CA ILE A 32 20.81 -1.55 12.07
C ILE A 32 20.94 -0.25 11.27
N ALA A 33 20.26 -0.15 10.13
CA ALA A 33 20.36 1.02 9.25
C ALA A 33 19.91 2.32 9.93
N VAL A 34 18.81 2.29 10.70
CA VAL A 34 18.31 3.45 11.45
C VAL A 34 19.29 3.88 12.55
N ALA A 35 20.02 2.96 13.17
CA ALA A 35 21.04 3.30 14.17
C ALA A 35 22.20 4.11 13.59
N PHE A 36 22.46 4.02 12.27
CA PHE A 36 23.44 4.84 11.56
C PHE A 36 22.90 6.18 11.09
N CYS A 37 21.60 6.45 11.18
CA CYS A 37 20.99 7.70 10.75
C CYS A 37 21.17 8.82 11.79
N LYS A 38 21.58 10.00 11.33
CA LYS A 38 21.59 11.25 12.08
C LYS A 38 20.20 11.89 12.12
N LYS A 39 19.98 12.86 13.00
CA LYS A 39 18.67 13.52 13.16
C LYS A 39 18.23 14.23 11.86
N GLU A 40 19.18 14.74 11.10
CA GLU A 40 18.98 15.50 9.86
C GLU A 40 18.69 14.59 8.66
N ASP A 41 18.94 13.29 8.77
CA ASP A 41 18.74 12.36 7.66
C ASP A 41 17.25 12.20 7.31
N GLU A 42 16.97 12.21 6.01
CA GLU A 42 15.64 11.94 5.44
C GLU A 42 15.53 10.52 4.88
N HIS A 43 16.66 9.85 4.66
CA HIS A 43 16.74 8.55 4.00
C HIS A 43 17.66 7.59 4.75
N LEU A 44 17.43 6.29 4.54
CA LEU A 44 18.36 5.26 4.99
C LEU A 44 19.71 5.39 4.25
N PRO A 45 20.81 4.91 4.85
CA PRO A 45 22.08 4.77 4.15
C PRO A 45 21.93 4.03 2.82
N LYS A 46 22.72 4.39 1.80
CA LYS A 46 22.59 3.86 0.42
C LYS A 46 22.52 2.32 0.37
N TRP A 47 23.30 1.63 1.21
CA TRP A 47 23.33 0.17 1.28
C TRP A 47 22.02 -0.46 1.79
N ALA A 48 21.18 0.30 2.51
CA ALA A 48 19.87 -0.10 3.02
C ALA A 48 18.70 0.59 2.30
N SER A 49 18.96 1.37 1.25
CA SER A 49 17.96 2.20 0.55
C SER A 49 16.72 1.43 0.05
N TRP A 50 16.83 0.13 -0.20
CA TRP A 50 15.70 -0.72 -0.59
C TRP A 50 14.62 -0.87 0.47
N PHE A 51 14.97 -0.67 1.75
CA PHE A 51 14.07 -0.75 2.89
C PHE A 51 13.45 0.60 3.29
N ASP A 52 13.80 1.66 2.57
CA ASP A 52 13.29 3.01 2.83
C ASP A 52 11.84 3.17 2.33
N ASP A 53 11.17 4.21 2.80
CA ASP A 53 9.92 4.65 2.20
C ASP A 53 10.21 5.61 1.02
N PRO A 54 9.73 5.32 -0.19
CA PRO A 54 10.03 6.10 -1.38
C PRO A 54 9.29 7.44 -1.44
N ASP A 55 8.20 7.58 -0.68
CA ASP A 55 7.30 8.72 -0.75
C ASP A 55 7.61 9.72 0.37
N TYR A 56 7.92 9.23 1.57
CA TYR A 56 8.06 10.05 2.78
C TYR A 56 9.39 9.86 3.53
N GLY A 57 10.29 9.03 3.00
CA GLY A 57 11.56 8.71 3.64
C GLY A 57 11.40 8.08 5.02
N ILE A 58 12.42 8.23 5.88
CA ILE A 58 12.47 7.54 7.17
C ILE A 58 11.63 8.22 8.27
N ASN A 59 11.25 9.48 8.07
CA ASN A 59 10.59 10.32 9.08
C ASN A 59 9.05 10.26 9.03
N GLY A 60 8.50 9.60 8.01
CA GLY A 60 7.06 9.38 7.84
C GLY A 60 6.27 10.55 7.26
N ASP A 61 5.02 10.26 6.92
CA ASP A 61 4.06 11.26 6.43
C ASP A 61 3.53 12.17 7.56
N GLU A 62 2.78 13.22 7.21
CA GLU A 62 2.23 14.16 8.20
C GLU A 62 1.26 13.51 9.19
N GLY A 63 0.51 12.50 8.77
CA GLY A 63 -0.35 11.70 9.65
C GLY A 63 0.48 10.97 10.71
N TRP A 64 1.58 10.33 10.30
CA TRP A 64 2.51 9.67 11.20
C TRP A 64 3.10 10.62 12.25
N LYS A 65 3.51 11.80 11.80
CA LYS A 65 4.08 12.83 12.67
C LYS A 65 3.05 13.35 13.66
N SER A 66 1.85 13.70 13.20
CA SER A 66 0.82 14.33 14.02
C SER A 66 0.10 13.35 14.96
N GLU A 67 -0.19 12.12 14.53
CA GLU A 67 -1.02 11.18 15.30
C GLU A 67 -0.21 10.24 16.21
N HIS A 68 1.07 10.01 15.91
CA HIS A 68 1.85 8.99 16.60
C HIS A 68 3.11 9.52 17.30
N PHE A 69 3.80 10.51 16.72
CA PHE A 69 5.12 10.94 17.19
C PHE A 69 5.31 12.46 17.14
N GLN A 70 4.32 13.23 17.59
CA GLN A 70 4.37 14.69 17.52
C GLN A 70 5.62 15.25 18.23
N GLY A 71 6.51 15.90 17.47
CA GLY A 71 7.78 16.45 17.95
C GLY A 71 8.87 15.40 18.26
N LYS A 72 8.64 14.14 17.93
CA LYS A 72 9.53 12.99 18.18
C LYS A 72 9.70 12.08 16.95
N GLU A 73 9.26 12.54 15.78
CA GLU A 73 9.23 11.79 14.53
C GLU A 73 10.63 11.38 14.04
N ARG A 74 11.66 12.16 14.39
CA ARG A 74 13.07 11.89 14.03
C ARG A 74 13.81 10.98 15.02
N THR A 75 13.12 10.45 16.03
CA THR A 75 13.75 9.51 16.97
C THR A 75 13.98 8.14 16.32
N TYR A 76 14.99 7.41 16.81
CA TYR A 76 15.24 6.03 16.39
C TYR A 76 13.97 5.17 16.40
N TYR A 77 13.21 5.24 17.50
CA TYR A 77 12.01 4.43 17.68
C TYR A 77 10.88 4.81 16.70
N ALA A 78 10.69 6.11 16.43
CA ALA A 78 9.69 6.58 15.46
C ALA A 78 10.05 6.11 14.04
N ARG A 79 11.29 6.30 13.60
CA ARG A 79 11.79 5.85 12.29
C ARG A 79 11.71 4.33 12.13
N LEU A 80 12.13 3.59 13.16
CA LEU A 80 12.05 2.14 13.17
C LEU A 80 10.61 1.66 12.99
N ARG A 81 9.66 2.22 13.75
CA ARG A 81 8.24 1.83 13.63
C ARG A 81 7.63 2.23 12.29
N TRP A 82 8.02 3.37 11.74
CA TRP A 82 7.56 3.81 10.42
C TRP A 82 7.99 2.83 9.32
N LEU A 83 9.29 2.51 9.28
CA LEU A 83 9.87 1.63 8.27
C LEU A 83 9.44 0.18 8.45
N LEU A 84 9.28 -0.30 9.69
CA LEU A 84 8.71 -1.62 9.95
C LEU A 84 7.22 -1.70 9.66
N ARG A 85 6.48 -0.58 9.57
CA ARG A 85 5.09 -0.55 9.09
C ARG A 85 5.03 -0.52 7.56
N ASN A 86 5.95 0.20 6.93
CA ASN A 86 6.06 0.37 5.47
C ASN A 86 7.31 -0.32 4.93
N ARG A 87 7.44 -1.62 5.22
CA ARG A 87 8.65 -2.38 4.87
C ARG A 87 8.85 -2.39 3.36
N ILE A 88 10.12 -2.43 2.95
CA ILE A 88 10.57 -2.68 1.59
C ILE A 88 9.98 -1.73 0.52
N GLY A 89 9.60 -0.51 0.92
CA GLY A 89 8.85 0.42 0.07
C GLY A 89 9.54 0.71 -1.27
N VAL A 90 10.83 1.07 -1.23
CA VAL A 90 11.65 1.31 -2.43
C VAL A 90 11.81 0.03 -3.26
N PHE A 91 12.06 -1.12 -2.64
CA PHE A 91 12.19 -2.40 -3.34
C PHE A 91 10.91 -2.77 -4.10
N SER A 92 9.76 -2.70 -3.42
CA SER A 92 8.44 -3.02 -3.99
C SER A 92 8.15 -2.14 -5.21
N ILE A 93 8.36 -0.82 -5.10
CA ILE A 93 8.21 0.11 -6.23
C ILE A 93 9.15 -0.26 -7.39
N LYS A 94 10.42 -0.54 -7.10
CA LYS A 94 11.45 -0.74 -8.12
C LYS A 94 11.19 -1.99 -8.98
N PHE A 95 10.77 -3.09 -8.36
CA PHE A 95 10.68 -4.39 -9.04
C PHE A 95 9.25 -4.79 -9.41
N LEU A 96 8.26 -4.37 -8.63
CA LEU A 96 6.86 -4.75 -8.83
C LEU A 96 5.94 -3.56 -9.09
N GLY A 97 6.39 -2.34 -8.88
CA GLY A 97 5.57 -1.14 -9.00
C GLY A 97 4.92 -0.95 -10.37
N VAL A 98 3.67 -0.46 -10.35
CA VAL A 98 2.93 -0.06 -11.54
C VAL A 98 3.04 1.45 -11.71
N LYS A 99 3.73 1.90 -12.76
CA LYS A 99 3.81 3.33 -13.07
C LYS A 99 2.46 3.80 -13.60
N VAL A 100 1.89 4.85 -13.02
CA VAL A 100 0.55 5.35 -13.41
C VAL A 100 0.54 5.79 -14.87
N LYS A 101 1.60 6.47 -15.32
CA LYS A 101 1.78 6.88 -16.72
C LYS A 101 1.84 5.72 -17.74
N ASP A 102 2.06 4.49 -17.29
CA ASP A 102 2.12 3.30 -18.15
C ASP A 102 0.77 2.58 -18.23
N ILE A 103 -0.25 3.02 -17.47
CA ILE A 103 -1.61 2.50 -17.53
C ILE A 103 -2.28 3.01 -18.82
N VAL A 104 -3.05 2.15 -19.49
CA VAL A 104 -3.94 2.54 -20.59
C VAL A 104 -5.28 2.96 -19.97
N PRO A 105 -5.66 4.26 -19.99
CA PRO A 105 -6.81 4.73 -19.21
C PRO A 105 -8.14 4.07 -19.58
N SER A 106 -8.41 3.85 -20.86
CA SER A 106 -9.63 3.16 -21.34
C SER A 106 -9.71 1.68 -20.95
N SER A 107 -8.62 1.09 -20.45
CA SER A 107 -8.61 -0.30 -19.98
C SER A 107 -8.95 -0.45 -18.49
N VAL A 108 -9.04 0.67 -17.75
CA VAL A 108 -9.30 0.63 -16.32
C VAL A 108 -10.76 0.25 -16.09
N ILE A 109 -10.97 -0.81 -15.34
CA ILE A 109 -12.29 -1.31 -14.95
C ILE A 109 -12.34 -1.33 -13.43
N THR A 110 -13.22 -0.50 -12.86
CA THR A 110 -13.57 -0.51 -11.44
C THR A 110 -14.88 -1.26 -11.25
N GLN A 111 -14.91 -2.22 -10.32
CA GLN A 111 -16.10 -2.97 -9.95
C GLN A 111 -16.28 -2.97 -8.44
N GLY A 112 -17.52 -2.85 -7.98
CA GLY A 112 -17.81 -2.70 -6.55
C GLY A 112 -17.66 -1.25 -6.10
N ASN A 113 -17.32 -1.04 -4.83
CA ASN A 113 -17.29 0.30 -4.23
C ASN A 113 -15.85 0.85 -4.13
N PRO A 114 -15.46 1.86 -4.93
CA PRO A 114 -14.11 2.44 -4.87
C PRO A 114 -13.78 3.11 -3.52
N LYS A 115 -14.78 3.29 -2.64
CA LYS A 115 -14.61 3.84 -1.28
C LYS A 115 -14.54 2.77 -0.19
N VAL A 116 -14.43 1.47 -0.55
CA VAL A 116 -14.38 0.36 0.43
C VAL A 116 -13.25 0.53 1.46
N THR A 117 -12.14 1.17 1.08
CA THR A 117 -10.98 1.35 1.96
C THR A 117 -11.18 2.44 3.00
N SER A 118 -12.10 3.38 2.77
CA SER A 118 -12.38 4.52 3.65
C SER A 118 -13.59 4.29 4.58
N ASN A 119 -14.30 3.17 4.44
CA ASN A 119 -15.53 2.93 5.19
C ASN A 119 -15.32 2.55 6.69
N GLY A 120 -14.08 2.59 7.18
CA GLY A 120 -13.74 2.36 8.59
C GLY A 120 -14.09 0.97 9.13
N GLY A 121 -14.41 0.00 8.27
CA GLY A 121 -14.88 -1.32 8.71
C GLY A 121 -16.35 -1.37 9.14
N ILE A 122 -17.11 -0.30 8.90
CA ILE A 122 -18.52 -0.19 9.34
C ILE A 122 -19.39 -1.18 8.57
N VAL A 123 -19.14 -1.33 7.26
CA VAL A 123 -19.91 -2.18 6.35
C VAL A 123 -18.98 -3.16 5.63
N SER A 124 -19.45 -4.40 5.44
CA SER A 124 -18.77 -5.36 4.56
C SER A 124 -18.94 -4.92 3.12
N ASP A 125 -17.84 -4.70 2.43
CA ASP A 125 -17.86 -4.25 1.04
C ASP A 125 -16.59 -4.71 0.31
N TRP A 126 -16.54 -4.53 -1.00
CA TRP A 126 -15.42 -4.94 -1.84
C TRP A 126 -15.26 -4.02 -3.05
N CYS A 127 -14.04 -4.02 -3.60
CA CYS A 127 -13.73 -3.38 -4.85
C CYS A 127 -12.66 -4.17 -5.60
N LEU A 128 -12.79 -4.22 -6.91
CA LEU A 128 -11.81 -4.78 -7.82
C LEU A 128 -11.50 -3.74 -8.89
N VAL A 129 -10.24 -3.34 -8.99
CA VAL A 129 -9.72 -2.50 -10.06
C VAL A 129 -8.84 -3.37 -10.95
N ILE A 130 -9.04 -3.32 -12.26
CA ILE A 130 -8.22 -4.02 -13.26
C ILE A 130 -7.73 -2.98 -14.27
N CYS A 131 -6.50 -3.11 -14.74
CA CYS A 131 -6.00 -2.29 -15.83
C CYS A 131 -5.04 -3.08 -16.73
N LYS A 132 -4.88 -2.59 -17.97
CA LYS A 132 -3.80 -2.98 -18.88
C LYS A 132 -2.74 -1.89 -18.91
N LEU A 133 -1.49 -2.32 -18.95
CA LEU A 133 -0.34 -1.46 -19.17
C LEU A 133 -0.06 -1.35 -20.66
N LYS A 134 0.65 -0.31 -21.08
CA LYS A 134 1.09 -0.08 -22.48
C LYS A 134 1.86 -1.26 -23.08
N ASN A 135 2.53 -2.05 -22.24
CA ASN A 135 3.25 -3.26 -22.65
C ASN A 135 2.36 -4.53 -22.74
N GLY A 136 1.04 -4.37 -22.66
CA GLY A 136 0.07 -5.46 -22.75
C GLY A 136 -0.12 -6.28 -21.47
N LYS A 137 0.67 -6.04 -20.40
CA LYS A 137 0.48 -6.74 -19.12
C LYS A 137 -0.79 -6.26 -18.42
N GLU A 138 -1.51 -7.19 -17.81
CA GLU A 138 -2.66 -6.90 -16.95
C GLU A 138 -2.25 -6.84 -15.48
N ARG A 139 -2.87 -5.94 -14.73
CA ARG A 139 -2.71 -5.75 -13.29
C ARG A 139 -4.06 -5.61 -12.62
N PHE A 140 -4.11 -5.90 -11.32
CA PHE A 140 -5.35 -5.77 -10.56
C PHE A 140 -5.08 -5.32 -9.11
N GLY A 141 -6.07 -4.68 -8.50
CA GLY A 141 -6.13 -4.42 -7.06
C GLY A 141 -7.45 -4.92 -6.53
N TYR A 142 -7.42 -5.87 -5.59
CA TYR A 142 -8.61 -6.39 -4.91
C TYR A 142 -8.62 -5.91 -3.46
N TYR A 143 -9.74 -5.35 -3.05
CA TYR A 143 -9.95 -4.74 -1.75
C TYR A 143 -11.23 -5.27 -1.15
N GLN A 144 -11.16 -5.67 0.11
CA GLN A 144 -12.33 -6.18 0.80
C GLN A 144 -12.29 -5.84 2.28
N THR A 145 -13.46 -5.45 2.77
CA THR A 145 -13.78 -5.25 4.17
C THR A 145 -14.81 -6.29 4.57
N ILE A 146 -14.55 -7.05 5.63
CA ILE A 146 -15.49 -8.05 6.17
C ILE A 146 -15.80 -7.69 7.62
N ARG A 147 -17.01 -7.17 7.83
CA ARG A 147 -17.54 -6.81 9.13
C ARG A 147 -17.95 -8.06 9.92
N TYR A 148 -17.34 -8.24 11.09
CA TYR A 148 -17.72 -9.32 12.00
C TYR A 148 -19.00 -9.02 12.77
N LYS A 149 -19.70 -10.08 13.18
CA LYS A 149 -20.91 -10.04 14.00
C LYS A 149 -20.65 -10.69 15.37
N GLY A 150 -21.62 -10.59 16.29
CA GLY A 150 -21.55 -11.24 17.61
C GLY A 150 -20.45 -10.67 18.50
N ILE A 151 -19.68 -11.53 19.17
CA ILE A 151 -18.62 -11.13 20.11
C ILE A 151 -17.50 -10.31 19.45
N PHE A 152 -17.29 -10.49 18.13
CA PHE A 152 -16.29 -9.75 17.37
C PHE A 152 -16.85 -8.50 16.68
N LYS A 153 -18.05 -8.03 17.05
CA LYS A 153 -18.70 -6.84 16.46
C LYS A 153 -17.95 -5.52 16.64
N ASN A 154 -16.76 -5.48 17.24
CA ASN A 154 -15.92 -4.27 17.28
C ASN A 154 -14.75 -4.35 16.29
N PHE A 155 -14.64 -5.46 15.56
CA PHE A 155 -13.56 -5.74 14.63
C PHE A 155 -14.05 -6.03 13.21
N TYR A 156 -13.13 -5.98 12.27
CA TYR A 156 -13.33 -6.36 10.88
C TYR A 156 -12.03 -6.91 10.27
N CYS A 157 -12.18 -7.74 9.24
CA CYS A 157 -11.07 -8.16 8.40
C CYS A 157 -10.91 -7.20 7.23
N ARG A 158 -9.67 -6.75 6.97
CA ARG A 158 -9.30 -5.98 5.79
C ARG A 158 -8.35 -6.81 4.92
N ILE A 159 -8.69 -6.96 3.64
CA ILE A 159 -7.92 -7.74 2.68
C ILE A 159 -7.58 -6.87 1.49
N TYR A 160 -6.29 -6.68 1.20
CA TYR A 160 -5.76 -5.98 0.02
C TYR A 160 -4.82 -6.91 -0.74
N LEU A 161 -5.09 -7.17 -2.02
CA LEU A 161 -4.31 -8.09 -2.85
C LEU A 161 -4.01 -7.47 -4.22
N GLY A 162 -2.81 -7.68 -4.74
CA GLY A 162 -2.38 -7.24 -6.08
C GLY A 162 -1.55 -5.97 -6.01
N TRP A 163 -2.04 -4.87 -6.57
CA TRP A 163 -1.42 -3.54 -6.55
C TRP A 163 -2.35 -2.49 -5.95
N LYS A 164 -1.79 -1.38 -5.48
CA LYS A 164 -2.52 -0.22 -4.95
C LYS A 164 -3.31 0.56 -6.02
N LEU A 165 -4.06 -0.15 -6.87
CA LEU A 165 -4.84 0.43 -7.98
C LEU A 165 -6.09 1.21 -7.55
N MET A 166 -6.44 1.22 -6.26
CA MET A 166 -7.52 2.10 -5.77
C MET A 166 -7.22 3.57 -6.05
N ASP A 167 -5.95 3.96 -6.03
CA ASP A 167 -5.49 5.32 -6.30
C ASP A 167 -5.81 5.76 -7.76
N VAL A 168 -6.12 4.82 -8.65
CA VAL A 168 -6.53 5.06 -10.05
C VAL A 168 -7.91 4.47 -10.35
N ALA A 169 -8.71 4.17 -9.33
CA ALA A 169 -10.08 3.73 -9.54
C ALA A 169 -10.85 4.81 -10.30
N GLU A 170 -11.67 4.37 -11.27
CA GLU A 170 -12.50 5.27 -12.12
C GLU A 170 -11.70 6.14 -13.11
N MET A 171 -10.39 5.92 -13.24
CA MET A 171 -9.59 6.48 -14.32
C MET A 171 -10.17 6.09 -15.70
N ASN A 172 -10.20 7.05 -16.61
CA ASN A 172 -10.61 6.92 -18.00
C ASN A 172 -9.90 7.99 -18.84
N GLU A 173 -10.12 7.99 -20.15
CA GLU A 173 -9.42 8.89 -21.08
C GLU A 173 -9.68 10.38 -20.79
N MET A 174 -10.85 10.73 -20.25
CA MET A 174 -11.22 12.13 -19.98
C MET A 174 -10.60 12.67 -18.69
N ASN A 175 -10.28 11.81 -17.72
CA ASN A 175 -9.78 12.23 -16.41
C ASN A 175 -8.36 11.73 -16.08
N ALA A 176 -7.69 11.00 -16.99
CA ALA A 176 -6.37 10.41 -16.74
C ALA A 176 -5.31 11.41 -16.24
N ASN A 177 -5.35 12.65 -16.72
CA ASN A 177 -4.40 13.69 -16.31
C ASN A 177 -4.50 14.04 -14.81
N LYS A 178 -5.68 13.86 -14.20
CA LYS A 178 -5.91 14.11 -12.76
C LYS A 178 -5.22 13.11 -11.83
N TYR A 179 -4.68 12.03 -12.37
CA TYR A 179 -3.97 10.98 -11.64
C TYR A 179 -2.46 11.04 -11.91
N LEU A 180 -2.01 12.07 -12.64
CA LEU A 180 -0.63 12.35 -12.99
C LEU A 180 -0.20 13.70 -12.43
N GLU A 181 -1.00 14.30 -11.53
CA GLU A 181 -0.68 15.57 -10.91
C GLU A 181 0.43 15.38 -9.87
N ALA A 182 1.08 16.48 -9.45
CA ALA A 182 2.29 16.42 -8.62
C ALA A 182 2.07 15.75 -7.26
N ASP A 183 0.84 15.82 -6.73
CA ASP A 183 0.46 15.24 -5.45
C ASP A 183 0.06 13.76 -5.55
N ASP A 184 -0.07 13.21 -6.77
CA ASP A 184 -0.41 11.81 -7.00
C ASP A 184 0.82 10.91 -6.96
N LYS A 185 0.60 9.66 -6.55
CA LYS A 185 1.67 8.65 -6.53
C LYS A 185 2.03 8.24 -7.96
N PRO A 186 3.27 8.48 -8.42
CA PRO A 186 3.66 8.14 -9.79
C PRO A 186 3.79 6.62 -10.00
N ILE A 187 3.98 5.86 -8.92
CA ILE A 187 4.15 4.40 -8.94
C ILE A 187 3.35 3.75 -7.82
N LEU A 188 2.48 2.80 -8.18
CA LEU A 188 1.61 2.06 -7.29
C LEU A 188 2.28 0.75 -6.84
N LYS A 189 2.54 0.62 -5.54
CA LYS A 189 3.17 -0.56 -4.91
C LYS A 189 2.30 -1.82 -5.05
N SER A 190 2.92 -2.99 -5.05
CA SER A 190 2.21 -4.25 -4.77
C SER A 190 1.69 -4.27 -3.33
N VAL A 191 0.68 -5.09 -3.07
CA VAL A 191 0.12 -5.29 -1.74
C VAL A 191 -0.45 -6.70 -1.61
N TRP A 192 -0.18 -7.34 -0.48
CA TRP A 192 -0.75 -8.64 -0.08
C TRP A 192 -1.04 -8.64 1.43
N ALA A 193 -1.91 -7.74 1.87
CA ALA A 193 -2.21 -7.57 3.29
C ALA A 193 -3.54 -8.26 3.66
N ILE A 194 -3.50 -9.07 4.71
CA ILE A 194 -4.69 -9.60 5.39
C ILE A 194 -4.61 -9.21 6.85
N ASN A 195 -5.45 -8.27 7.26
CA ASN A 195 -5.54 -7.77 8.62
C ASN A 195 -6.85 -8.26 9.24
N PRO A 196 -6.87 -9.39 9.95
CA PRO A 196 -8.10 -10.01 10.41
C PRO A 196 -8.80 -9.23 11.54
N PHE A 197 -8.07 -8.47 12.34
CA PHE A 197 -8.62 -7.84 13.56
C PHE A 197 -8.38 -6.33 13.61
N LYS A 198 -8.71 -5.59 12.55
CA LYS A 198 -8.77 -4.12 12.66
C LYS A 198 -9.98 -3.70 13.49
N ARG A 199 -9.82 -2.70 14.35
CA ARG A 199 -10.94 -2.09 15.10
C ARG A 199 -11.77 -1.22 14.19
N VAL A 200 -13.10 -1.29 14.32
CA VAL A 200 -14.00 -0.42 13.55
C VAL A 200 -13.88 1.02 14.03
N ASN A 201 -13.77 1.95 13.07
CA ASN A 201 -13.75 3.38 13.30
C ASN A 201 -15.03 4.00 12.74
N GLN A 202 -15.85 4.61 13.60
CA GLN A 202 -17.12 5.22 13.21
C GLN A 202 -16.94 6.52 12.40
N LYS A 203 -15.74 7.13 12.43
CA LYS A 203 -15.44 8.36 11.68
C LYS A 203 -15.04 8.12 10.21
N GLY A 204 -14.97 6.86 9.77
CA GLY A 204 -14.26 6.51 8.53
C GLY A 204 -12.73 6.46 8.76
N GLU A 205 -11.98 5.98 7.77
CA GLU A 205 -10.52 6.20 7.71
C GLU A 205 -10.21 7.45 6.90
#